data_AF-A0A396ILC9-F1
#
_entry.id   AF-A0A396ILC9-F1
#
_cell.length_a   1.000
_cell.length_b   1.000
_cell.length_c   1.000
_cell.angle_alpha   90.00
_cell.angle_beta   90.00
_cell.angle_gamma   90.00
#
_symmetry.space_group_name_H-M   'P 1'
#
loop_
_entity.id
_entity.type
_entity.pdbx_description
1 polymer ?
#
loop_
_entity_poly.entity_id
_entity_poly.type
_entity_poly.pdbx_seq_one_letter_code
_entity_poly.pdbx_strand_id
1 'polypeptide(L)' 'MADIFLAPQLHAASKKFNIEMNEFPTLSRLHETYYEIPAFREALPENQPDAVG' A
#
# COMPACT_ATOMS: atom_id res chain seq x y z
N MET A 1 -15.31 1.22 0.18
CA MET A 1 -14.69 2.55 -0.10
C MET A 1 -13.49 2.82 0.79
N ALA A 2 -13.53 2.48 2.09
CA ALA A 2 -12.40 2.69 3.00
C ALA A 2 -11.07 2.10 2.49
N ASP A 3 -11.10 0.89 1.91
CA ASP A 3 -9.90 0.19 1.44
C ASP A 3 -9.16 0.93 0.31
N ILE A 4 -9.91 1.64 -0.54
CA ILE A 4 -9.36 2.44 -1.65
C ILE A 4 -8.50 3.58 -1.10
N PHE A 5 -8.90 4.19 0.02
CA PHE A 5 -8.13 5.24 0.67
C PHE A 5 -7.05 4.69 1.60
N LEU A 6 -7.25 3.50 2.16
CA LEU A 6 -6.34 2.89 3.12
C LEU A 6 -5.12 2.25 2.44
N ALA A 7 -5.31 1.55 1.33
CA ALA A 7 -4.22 0.90 0.58
C ALA A 7 -3.02 1.82 0.25
N PRO A 8 -3.21 3.02 -0.35
CA PRO A 8 -2.09 3.91 -0.63
C PRO A 8 -1.42 4.46 0.64
N GLN A 9 -2.17 4.65 1.73
CA GLN A 9 -1.61 5.12 3.00
C GLN A 9 -0.71 4.05 3.64
N LEU A 10 -1.13 2.78 3.62
CA LEU A 10 -0.33 1.68 4.16
C LEU A 10 0.96 1.47 3.34
N HIS A 11 0.84 1.52 2.01
CA HIS A 11 2.00 1.44 1.12
C HIS A 11 2.99 2.59 1.40
N ALA A 12 2.52 3.83 1.49
CA ALA A 12 3.36 4.98 1.81
C ALA A 12 3.98 4.89 3.21
N ALA A 13 3.20 4.48 4.23
CA ALA A 13 3.68 4.32 5.60
C ALA A 13 4.89 3.38 5.67
N SER A 14 4.80 2.22 5.01
CA SER A 14 5.89 1.24 4.97
C SER A 14 7.05 1.66 4.06
N LYS A 15 6.77 2.08 2.82
CA LYS A 15 7.80 2.29 1.79
C LYS A 15 8.43 3.68 1.78
N LYS A 16 7.63 4.72 2.04
CA LYS A 16 8.08 6.12 1.97
C LYS A 16 8.55 6.65 3.32
N PHE A 17 7.85 6.28 4.39
CA PHE A 17 8.11 6.80 5.72
C PHE A 17 8.78 5.79 6.66
N ASN A 18 8.97 4.54 6.22
CA ASN A 18 9.63 3.48 6.96
C ASN A 18 9.05 3.28 8.38
N ILE A 19 7.73 3.38 8.49
CA ILE A 19 6.99 3.16 9.74
C ILE A 19 6.93 1.65 9.99
N GLU A 20 7.29 1.23 11.20
CA GLU A 20 7.17 -0.17 11.61
C GLU A 20 5.69 -0.54 11.80
N MET A 21 5.20 -1.49 11.00
CA MET A 21 3.81 -1.93 11.04
C MET A 21 3.52 -2.98 12.12
N ASN A 22 4.55 -3.39 12.88
CA ASN A 22 4.48 -4.42 13.92
C ASN A 22 3.48 -4.06 15.04
N GLU A 23 3.33 -2.78 15.35
CA GLU A 23 2.39 -2.27 16.34
C GLU A 23 0.94 -2.25 15.83
N PHE A 24 0.73 -2.49 14.52
CA PHE A 24 -0.57 -2.40 13.85
C PHE A 24 -0.91 -3.71 13.11
N PRO A 25 -1.10 -4.84 13.80
CA PRO A 25 -1.22 -6.16 13.18
C PRO A 25 -2.40 -6.27 12.21
N THR A 26 -3.53 -5.61 12.50
CA THR A 26 -4.68 -5.56 11.59
C THR A 26 -4.34 -4.82 10.29
N LEU A 27 -3.64 -3.70 10.38
CA LEU A 27 -3.23 -2.92 9.21
C LEU A 27 -2.16 -3.65 8.40
N SER A 28 -1.21 -4.33 9.06
CA SER A 28 -0.22 -5.16 8.38
C SER A 28 -0.87 -6.28 7.57
N ARG A 29 -1.83 -7.00 8.17
CA ARG A 29 -2.59 -8.04 7.47
C ARG A 29 -3.37 -7.48 6.27
N LEU A 30 -3.99 -6.31 6.43
CA LEU A 30 -4.72 -5.65 5.33
C LEU A 30 -3.78 -5.23 4.20
N HIS A 31 -2.61 -4.68 4.53
CA HIS A 31 -1.58 -4.34 3.55
C HIS A 31 -1.19 -5.57 2.72
N GLU A 32 -0.90 -6.70 3.36
CA GLU A 32 -0.61 -7.97 2.66
C GLU A 32 -1.78 -8.42 1.78
N THR A 33 -3.00 -8.36 2.29
CA THR A 33 -4.22 -8.75 1.54
C THR A 33 -4.40 -7.88 0.29
N TYR A 34 -4.10 -6.58 0.36
CA TYR A 34 -4.20 -5.68 -0.80
C TYR A 34 -3.19 -6.06 -1.90
N TYR A 35 -2.00 -6.54 -1.54
CA TYR A 35 -1.02 -7.02 -2.51
C TYR A 35 -1.45 -8.29 -3.25
N GLU A 36 -2.39 -9.06 -2.72
CA GLU A 36 -2.94 -10.23 -3.43
C GLU A 36 -3.90 -9.83 -4.56
N ILE A 37 -4.50 -8.64 -4.48
CA ILE A 37 -5.48 -8.15 -5.45
C ILE A 37 -4.75 -7.45 -6.62
N PRO A 38 -4.91 -7.91 -7.87
CA PRO A 38 -4.24 -7.31 -9.03
C PRO A 38 -4.48 -5.80 -9.17
N ALA A 39 -5.72 -5.34 -8.96
CA ALA A 39 -6.07 -3.93 -9.10
C ALA A 39 -5.26 -3.00 -8.16
N PHE A 40 -4.96 -3.43 -6.93
CA PHE A 40 -4.13 -2.63 -6.02
C PHE A 40 -2.65 -2.66 -6.42
N ARG A 41 -2.14 -3.78 -6.94
CA ARG A 41 -0.77 -3.87 -7.46
C ARG A 41 -0.56 -2.98 -8.69
N GLU A 42 -1.48 -3.02 -9.63
CA GLU A 42 -1.42 -2.19 -10.85
C GLU A 42 -1.53 -0.70 -10.53
N ALA A 43 -2.27 -0.34 -9.48
CA ALA A 43 -2.41 1.04 -9.01
C ALA A 43 -1.26 1.53 -8.11
N LEU A 44 -0.21 0.73 -7.89
CA LEU A 44 0.95 1.17 -7.11
C LEU A 44 1.64 2.38 -7.75
N PRO A 45 2.18 3.32 -6.96
CA PRO A 45 2.88 4.49 -7.48
C PRO A 45 4.00 4.14 -8.45
N GLU A 46 4.74 3.05 -8.21
CA GLU A 46 5.87 2.61 -9.04
C GLU A 46 5.45 2.08 -10.42
N ASN A 47 4.17 1.72 -10.59
CA ASN A 47 3.63 1.17 -11.83
C ASN A 47 2.96 2.24 -12.71
N GLN A 48 2.96 3.51 -12.29
CA GLN A 48 2.33 4.57 -13.06
C GLN A 48 3.25 5.08 -14.19
N PRO A 49 2.69 5.54 -15.33
CA PRO A 49 3.48 6.02 -16.47
C PRO A 49 4.41 7.19 -16.13
N ASP A 50 4.06 7.98 -15.12
CA ASP A 50 4.80 9.14 -14.62
C ASP A 50 5.74 8.80 -13.44
N ALA A 51 5.83 7.53 -13.04
CA ALA A 51 6.71 7.08 -11.97
C ALA A 51 8.20 7.18 -12.35
N VAL A 52 8.51 7.14 -13.65
CA VAL A 52 9.88 7.26 -14.17
C VAL A 52 10.17 8.75 -14.44
N GLY A 53 10.88 9.38 -13.51
CA GLY A 53 11.43 10.72 -13.58
C GLY A 53 12.77 10.80 -12.88
#